data_AF-A0A154PDF7-F1
#
_entry.id   AF-A0A154PDF7-F1
#
_cell.length_a   1.000
_cell.length_b   1.000
_cell.length_c   1.000
_cell.angle_alpha   90.00
_cell.angle_beta   90.00
_cell.angle_gamma   90.00
#
_symmetry.space_group_name_H-M   'P 1'
#
loop_
_entity.id
_entity.type
_entity.pdbx_description
1 polymer ?
#
loop_
_entity_poly.entity_id
_entity_poly.type
_entity_poly.pdbx_seq_one_letter_code
_entity_poly.pdbx_strand_id
1 'polypeptide(L)'
;MGLYKPIYHPMNDCGDHVIVINSKDIALRGDEWQKRVYFHHTGYHGGATWTLAWELHNRDPTMIMRKAVYSSMDGNLQRRYTMQRLHIFPNANIPKDMLENATNQIKQMRPAPVKLDHIPLEERENFPRLIKYPIDYQLK
;
A
#
# COMPACT_ATOMS: atom_id res chain seq x y z
N MET A 1 -9.95 1.54 -15.27
CA MET A 1 -9.34 1.64 -16.61
C MET A 1 -9.57 0.41 -17.47
N GLY A 2 -9.35 -0.82 -16.97
CA GLY A 2 -9.58 -2.03 -17.79
C GLY A 2 -8.41 -2.39 -18.72
N LEU A 3 -7.24 -1.78 -18.53
CA LEU A 3 -6.02 -2.01 -19.33
C LEU A 3 -5.55 -3.47 -19.37
N TYR A 4 -5.94 -4.30 -18.40
CA TYR A 4 -5.58 -5.72 -18.41
C TYR A 4 -6.48 -6.54 -19.36
N LYS A 5 -7.60 -5.99 -19.82
CA LYS A 5 -8.53 -6.68 -20.72
C LYS A 5 -8.09 -6.44 -22.18
N PRO A 6 -8.00 -7.47 -23.02
CA PRO A 6 -7.67 -7.31 -24.44
C PRO A 6 -8.67 -6.43 -25.22
N ILE A 7 -9.90 -6.29 -24.71
CA ILE A 7 -10.97 -5.48 -25.29
C ILE A 7 -10.91 -3.99 -24.89
N TYR A 8 -9.81 -3.54 -24.27
CA TYR A 8 -9.66 -2.16 -23.81
C TYR A 8 -9.71 -1.17 -24.98
N HIS A 9 -10.57 -0.16 -24.83
CA HIS A 9 -10.57 1.04 -25.67
C HIS A 9 -10.84 2.26 -24.77
N PRO A 10 -10.16 3.41 -24.94
CA PRO A 10 -10.30 4.57 -24.05
C PRO A 10 -11.74 5.11 -23.93
N MET A 11 -12.54 4.94 -24.98
CA MET A 11 -13.94 5.37 -24.99
C MET A 11 -14.89 4.37 -24.33
N ASN A 12 -14.48 3.12 -24.17
CA ASN A 12 -15.30 2.05 -23.62
C ASN A 12 -15.11 1.94 -22.11
N ASP A 13 -16.23 1.87 -21.39
CA ASP A 13 -16.21 1.68 -19.95
C ASP A 13 -16.05 0.20 -19.59
N CYS A 14 -14.79 -0.25 -19.53
CA CYS A 14 -14.43 -1.64 -19.25
C CYS A 14 -13.67 -1.84 -17.93
N GLY A 15 -13.72 -0.86 -17.02
CA GLY A 15 -13.01 -0.91 -15.73
C GLY A 15 -13.74 -1.70 -14.64
N ASP A 16 -12.97 -2.41 -13.81
CA ASP A 16 -13.48 -3.25 -12.72
C ASP A 16 -13.46 -2.57 -11.36
N HIS A 17 -14.12 -3.21 -10.39
CA HIS A 17 -14.04 -2.85 -8.98
C HIS A 17 -12.78 -3.42 -8.33
N VAL A 18 -12.12 -2.63 -7.51
CA VAL A 18 -10.91 -3.03 -6.79
C VAL A 18 -11.12 -2.78 -5.31
N ILE A 19 -10.95 -3.83 -4.52
CA ILE A 19 -11.01 -3.77 -3.06
C ILE A 19 -9.58 -3.90 -2.53
N VAL A 20 -9.13 -2.89 -1.79
CA VAL A 20 -7.86 -2.87 -1.08
C VAL A 20 -8.15 -2.95 0.41
N ILE A 21 -7.55 -3.93 1.09
CA ILE A 21 -7.65 -4.11 2.54
C ILE A 21 -6.33 -3.84 3.24
N ASN A 22 -6.38 -3.67 4.56
CA ASN A 22 -5.22 -3.43 5.41
C ASN A 22 -4.40 -2.21 4.96
N SER A 23 -5.07 -1.15 4.49
CA SER A 23 -4.36 0.06 4.05
C SER A 23 -3.59 0.73 5.20
N LYS A 24 -3.97 0.46 6.46
CA LYS A 24 -3.26 0.94 7.65
C LYS A 24 -1.84 0.39 7.78
N ASP A 25 -1.61 -0.85 7.33
CA ASP A 25 -0.35 -1.59 7.54
C ASP A 25 0.57 -1.55 6.32
N ILE A 26 0.46 -0.49 5.51
CA ILE A 26 1.35 -0.27 4.36
C ILE A 26 2.76 0.09 4.83
N ALA A 27 3.75 -0.23 4.00
CA ALA A 27 5.14 0.14 4.23
C ALA A 27 5.65 1.00 3.06
N LEU A 28 6.13 2.20 3.38
CA LEU A 28 6.89 3.05 2.47
C LEU A 28 8.39 2.73 2.54
N ARG A 29 9.14 3.09 1.51
CA ARG A 29 10.56 2.75 1.40
C ARG A 29 11.41 3.78 2.15
N GLY A 30 12.40 3.32 2.91
CA GLY A 30 13.34 4.18 3.62
C GLY A 30 12.62 5.22 4.50
N ASP A 31 13.06 6.48 4.42
CA ASP A 31 12.49 7.57 5.23
C ASP A 31 11.31 8.29 4.54
N GLU A 32 10.66 7.67 3.55
CA GLU A 32 9.55 8.29 2.82
C GLU A 32 8.41 8.72 3.75
N TRP A 33 8.22 8.03 4.87
CA TRP A 33 7.26 8.43 5.90
C TRP A 33 7.49 9.86 6.42
N GLN A 34 8.76 10.25 6.59
CA GLN A 34 9.15 11.56 7.12
C GLN A 34 9.42 12.59 6.03
N LYS A 35 9.83 12.14 4.83
CA LYS A 35 10.25 13.03 3.73
C LYS A 35 9.13 13.33 2.74
N ARG A 36 8.15 12.44 2.56
CA ARG A 36 7.09 12.63 1.56
C ARG A 36 6.05 13.62 2.08
N VAL A 37 5.88 14.72 1.34
CA VAL A 37 4.96 15.82 1.68
C VAL A 37 3.75 15.79 0.77
N TYR A 38 2.57 15.96 1.33
CA TYR A 38 1.31 16.15 0.62
C TYR A 38 0.85 17.60 0.73
N PHE A 39 0.80 18.28 -0.40
CA PHE A 39 0.30 19.65 -0.50
C PHE A 39 -1.23 19.69 -0.65
N HIS A 40 -1.86 20.65 0.00
CA HIS A 40 -3.26 21.00 -0.18
C HIS A 40 -3.47 22.51 0.00
N HIS A 41 -4.36 23.10 -0.80
CA HIS A 41 -4.71 24.51 -0.68
C HIS A 41 -6.23 24.66 -0.59
N THR A 42 -6.72 25.44 0.38
CA THR A 42 -8.17 25.63 0.59
C THR A 42 -8.82 26.60 -0.39
N GLY A 43 -8.03 27.46 -1.05
CA GLY A 43 -8.49 28.51 -1.96
C GLY A 43 -8.43 29.92 -1.37
N TYR A 44 -8.34 30.04 -0.04
CA TYR A 44 -8.16 31.32 0.65
C TYR A 44 -6.68 31.72 0.77
N HIS A 45 -6.41 33.02 0.91
CA HIS A 45 -5.06 33.53 1.18
C HIS A 45 -4.48 32.89 2.45
N GLY A 46 -3.26 32.34 2.36
CA GLY A 46 -2.62 31.62 3.47
C GLY A 46 -3.17 30.21 3.71
N GLY A 47 -4.06 29.69 2.85
CA GLY A 47 -4.68 28.37 2.99
C GLY A 47 -3.81 27.19 2.53
N ALA A 48 -2.51 27.40 2.34
CA ALA A 48 -1.57 26.38 1.91
C ALA A 48 -1.17 25.48 3.09
N THR A 49 -1.25 24.18 2.89
CA THR A 49 -0.90 23.17 3.90
C THR A 49 0.00 22.11 3.30
N TRP A 50 1.00 21.69 4.07
CA TRP A 50 1.94 20.65 3.74
C TRP A 50 1.92 19.62 4.86
N THR A 51 1.47 18.41 4.57
CA THR A 51 1.32 17.34 5.56
C THR A 51 2.28 16.21 5.24
N LEU A 52 3.05 15.76 6.22
CA LEU A 52 3.96 14.62 6.05
C LEU A 52 3.16 13.32 5.91
N ALA A 53 3.75 12.32 5.25
CA ALA A 53 3.07 11.05 5.03
C ALA A 53 2.63 10.37 6.32
N TRP A 54 3.46 10.37 7.37
CA TRP A 54 3.10 9.77 8.66
C TRP A 54 1.90 10.49 9.31
N GLU A 55 1.86 11.83 9.26
CA GLU A 55 0.77 12.63 9.83
C GLU A 55 -0.53 12.40 9.05
N LEU A 56 -0.43 12.36 7.72
CA LEU A 56 -1.57 12.10 6.85
C LEU A 56 -2.18 10.73 7.12
N HIS A 57 -1.33 9.72 7.30
CA HIS A 57 -1.72 8.33 7.55
C HIS A 57 -2.34 8.13 8.92
N ASN A 58 -1.83 8.85 9.93
CA ASN A 58 -2.43 8.87 11.25
C ASN A 58 -3.83 9.48 11.26
N ARG A 59 -4.07 10.50 10.41
CA ARG A 59 -5.39 11.13 10.26
C ARG A 59 -6.36 10.25 9.46
N ASP A 60 -5.92 9.76 8.31
CA ASP A 60 -6.70 8.85 7.47
C ASP A 60 -5.78 7.80 6.81
N PRO A 61 -5.82 6.55 7.29
CA PRO A 61 -4.98 5.46 6.79
C PRO A 61 -5.32 5.01 5.35
N THR A 62 -6.39 5.53 4.76
CA THR A 62 -6.76 5.22 3.36
C THR A 62 -6.23 6.25 2.37
N MET A 63 -5.88 7.45 2.84
CA MET A 63 -5.66 8.60 1.97
C MET A 63 -4.41 8.48 1.11
N ILE A 64 -3.32 7.90 1.64
CA ILE A 64 -2.08 7.69 0.89
C ILE A 64 -2.34 6.83 -0.34
N MET A 65 -2.99 5.67 -0.16
CA MET A 65 -3.34 4.78 -1.27
C MET A 65 -4.30 5.46 -2.24
N ARG A 66 -5.30 6.18 -1.74
CA ARG A 66 -6.26 6.91 -2.57
C ARG A 66 -5.56 7.95 -3.46
N LYS A 67 -4.66 8.75 -2.90
CA LYS A 67 -3.89 9.77 -3.63
C LYS A 67 -2.90 9.15 -4.62
N ALA A 68 -2.24 8.05 -4.25
CA ALA A 68 -1.35 7.32 -5.14
C ALA A 68 -2.11 6.82 -6.38
N VAL A 69 -3.21 6.10 -6.19
CA VAL A 69 -4.04 5.59 -7.30
C VAL A 69 -4.61 6.74 -8.14
N TYR A 70 -5.10 7.80 -7.51
CA TYR A 70 -5.60 8.99 -8.22
C TYR A 70 -4.54 9.64 -9.11
N SER A 71 -3.30 9.76 -8.61
CA SER A 71 -2.19 10.35 -9.35
C SER A 71 -1.64 9.44 -10.43
N SER A 72 -1.81 8.13 -10.32
CA SER A 72 -1.37 7.15 -11.33
C SER A 72 -2.29 7.07 -12.56
N MET A 73 -3.48 7.67 -12.49
CA MET A 73 -4.42 7.68 -13.61
C MET A 73 -4.32 8.97 -14.43
N ASP A 74 -4.61 8.85 -15.71
CA ASP A 74 -4.68 9.99 -16.63
C ASP A 74 -5.66 11.07 -16.13
N GLY A 75 -5.29 12.33 -16.35
CA GLY A 75 -6.00 13.51 -15.84
C GLY A 75 -7.34 13.82 -16.50
N ASN A 76 -8.09 12.81 -16.96
CA ASN A 76 -9.35 12.98 -17.68
C ASN A 76 -10.57 13.05 -16.72
N LEU A 77 -11.75 13.32 -17.29
CA LEU A 77 -13.02 13.37 -16.54
C LEU A 77 -13.46 11.99 -16.01
N GLN A 78 -13.15 10.91 -16.73
CA GLN A 78 -13.47 9.53 -16.35
C GLN A 78 -12.76 9.09 -15.06
N ARG A 79 -11.65 9.73 -14.70
CA ARG A 79 -10.89 9.46 -13.48
C ARG A 79 -11.76 9.49 -12.22
N ARG A 80 -12.72 10.42 -12.12
CA ARG A 80 -13.61 10.52 -10.95
C ARG A 80 -14.55 9.32 -10.83
N TYR A 81 -15.13 8.88 -11.94
CA TYR A 81 -15.99 7.69 -12.00
C TYR A 81 -15.20 6.41 -11.72
N THR A 82 -13.97 6.33 -12.24
CA THR A 82 -13.08 5.18 -11.97
C THR A 82 -12.73 5.09 -10.48
N MET A 83 -12.49 6.22 -9.81
CA MET A 83 -12.24 6.25 -8.36
C MET A 83 -13.41 5.77 -7.52
N GLN A 84 -14.65 5.85 -8.00
CA GLN A 84 -15.82 5.34 -7.27
C GLN A 84 -15.83 3.81 -7.20
N ARG A 85 -15.14 3.13 -8.13
CA ARG A 85 -14.97 1.68 -8.15
C ARG A 85 -13.82 1.18 -7.26
N LEU A 86 -13.05 2.10 -6.69
CA LEU A 86 -11.96 1.79 -5.76
C LEU A 86 -12.49 1.85 -4.33
N HIS A 87 -12.46 0.71 -3.66
CA HIS A 87 -12.85 0.55 -2.26
C HIS A 87 -11.60 0.28 -1.43
N ILE A 88 -11.31 1.13 -0.44
CA ILE A 88 -10.11 1.01 0.41
C ILE A 88 -10.57 0.88 1.86
N PHE A 89 -10.14 -0.18 2.53
CA PHE A 89 -10.42 -0.44 3.93
C PHE A 89 -9.14 -0.41 4.76
N PRO A 90 -9.15 0.25 5.93
CA PRO A 90 -7.96 0.36 6.78
C PRO A 90 -7.58 -0.98 7.42
N ASN A 91 -8.58 -1.79 7.75
CA ASN A 91 -8.44 -3.10 8.39
C ASN A 91 -8.93 -4.21 7.44
N ALA A 92 -8.91 -5.45 7.91
CA ALA A 92 -9.39 -6.62 7.17
C ALA A 92 -10.92 -6.76 7.14
N ASN A 93 -11.67 -5.85 7.77
CA ASN A 93 -13.12 -5.91 7.82
C ASN A 93 -13.73 -5.34 6.52
N ILE A 94 -14.38 -6.21 5.75
CA ILE A 94 -15.06 -5.88 4.49
C ILE A 94 -16.56 -6.10 4.69
N PRO A 95 -17.45 -5.20 4.20
CA PRO A 95 -18.89 -5.44 4.17
C PRO A 95 -19.23 -6.75 3.45
N LYS A 96 -20.20 -7.51 3.98
CA LYS A 96 -20.59 -8.83 3.45
C LYS A 96 -20.94 -8.78 1.95
N ASP A 97 -21.73 -7.79 1.57
CA ASP A 97 -22.18 -7.58 0.19
C ASP A 97 -21.00 -7.45 -0.80
N MET A 98 -19.90 -6.83 -0.38
CA MET A 98 -18.70 -6.71 -1.24
C MET A 98 -17.88 -7.99 -1.27
N LEU A 99 -17.82 -8.71 -0.15
CA LEU A 99 -17.09 -9.96 -0.04
C LEU A 99 -17.75 -11.07 -0.88
N GLU A 100 -19.08 -11.14 -0.90
CA GLU A 100 -19.85 -12.12 -1.69
C GLU A 100 -19.61 -11.93 -3.21
N ASN A 101 -19.37 -10.70 -3.64
CA ASN A 101 -19.11 -10.36 -5.04
C ASN A 101 -17.62 -10.45 -5.42
N ALA A 102 -16.73 -10.76 -4.48
CA ALA A 102 -15.30 -10.79 -4.73
C ALA A 102 -14.90 -12.04 -5.55
N THR A 103 -14.46 -11.84 -6.79
CA THR A 103 -14.13 -12.95 -7.69
C THR A 103 -12.72 -13.49 -7.49
N ASN A 104 -11.72 -12.61 -7.37
CA ASN A 104 -10.31 -13.00 -7.39
C ASN A 104 -9.48 -12.14 -6.43
N GLN A 105 -8.41 -12.75 -5.88
CA GLN A 105 -7.43 -12.09 -5.03
C GLN A 105 -6.10 -11.94 -5.78
N ILE A 106 -5.64 -10.70 -5.95
CA ILE A 106 -4.36 -10.42 -6.58
C ILE A 106 -3.23 -10.79 -5.62
N LYS A 107 -2.21 -11.52 -6.11
CA LYS A 107 -1.02 -11.84 -5.32
C LYS A 107 -0.29 -10.57 -4.87
N GLN A 108 0.24 -10.60 -3.65
CA GLN A 108 1.08 -9.50 -3.17
C GLN A 108 2.37 -9.43 -4.01
N MET A 109 2.70 -8.23 -4.49
CA MET A 109 3.90 -8.03 -5.32
C MET A 109 5.19 -8.23 -4.50
N ARG A 110 5.20 -7.82 -3.23
CA ARG A 110 6.34 -7.93 -2.32
C ARG A 110 5.93 -8.79 -1.12
N PRO A 111 6.44 -10.03 -0.98
CA PRO A 111 6.21 -10.81 0.22
C PRO A 111 6.91 -10.14 1.42
N ALA A 112 6.27 -10.18 2.59
CA ALA A 112 6.88 -9.66 3.81
C ALA A 112 8.06 -10.56 4.22
N PRO A 113 9.25 -9.99 4.51
CA PRO A 113 10.37 -10.78 4.99
C PRO A 113 10.05 -11.33 6.39
N VAL A 114 10.49 -12.55 6.64
CA VAL A 114 10.31 -13.23 7.94
C VAL A 114 11.34 -12.68 8.93
N LYS A 115 10.90 -12.32 10.14
CA LYS A 115 11.80 -11.92 11.23
C LYS A 115 12.52 -13.13 11.78
N LEU A 116 13.71 -12.93 12.36
CA LEU A 116 14.52 -14.01 12.95
C LEU A 116 13.74 -14.88 13.94
N ASP A 117 12.87 -14.27 14.75
CA ASP A 117 12.07 -14.96 15.77
C ASP A 117 11.04 -15.95 15.19
N HIS A 118 10.67 -15.79 13.92
CA HIS A 118 9.65 -16.60 13.25
C HIS A 118 10.27 -17.70 12.36
N ILE A 119 11.60 -17.74 12.24
CA ILE A 119 12.29 -18.76 11.45
C ILE A 119 12.37 -20.05 12.30
N PRO A 120 11.99 -21.23 11.74
CA PRO A 120 12.10 -22.50 12.45
C PRO A 120 13.53 -22.79 12.93
N LEU A 121 13.64 -23.43 14.10
CA LEU A 121 14.94 -23.80 14.67
C LEU A 121 15.75 -24.68 13.71
N GLU A 122 15.09 -25.60 13.02
CA GLU A 122 15.71 -26.51 12.03
C GLU A 122 16.41 -25.75 10.91
N GLU A 123 15.73 -24.76 10.31
CA GLU A 123 16.32 -23.92 9.26
C GLU A 123 17.50 -23.10 9.78
N ARG A 124 17.39 -22.59 11.01
CA ARG A 124 18.43 -21.79 11.66
C ARG A 124 19.68 -22.62 11.97
N GLU A 125 19.51 -23.86 12.43
CA GLU A 125 20.61 -24.76 12.75
C GLU A 125 21.26 -25.35 11.50
N ASN A 126 20.46 -25.59 10.44
CA ASN A 126 20.97 -26.03 9.14
C ASN A 126 21.81 -24.93 8.45
N PHE A 127 21.58 -23.66 8.80
CA PHE A 127 22.37 -22.56 8.26
C PHE A 127 23.81 -22.59 8.82
N PRO A 128 24.86 -22.69 7.96
CA PRO A 128 26.23 -22.85 8.42
C PRO A 128 26.75 -21.60 9.12
N ARG A 129 27.49 -21.79 10.23
CA ARG A 129 28.20 -20.69 10.89
C ARG A 129 29.38 -20.24 10.03
N LEU A 130 29.38 -18.98 9.61
CA LEU A 130 30.44 -18.39 8.78
C LEU A 130 31.71 -18.05 9.59
N ILE A 131 31.54 -17.69 10.86
CA ILE A 131 32.63 -17.23 11.74
C ILE A 131 32.56 -18.00 13.06
N LYS A 132 33.73 -18.46 13.53
CA LYS A 132 33.91 -19.05 14.86
C LYS A 132 34.61 -18.02 15.73
N TYR A 133 33.92 -17.48 16.72
CA TYR A 133 34.50 -16.51 17.65
C TYR A 133 35.48 -17.23 18.61
N PRO A 134 36.61 -16.59 19.00
CA PRO A 134 37.46 -17.08 20.07
C PRO A 134 36.69 -17.20 21.40
N ILE A 135 37.14 -18.12 22.27
CA ILE A 135 36.47 -18.40 23.55
C ILE A 135 36.48 -17.15 24.46
N ASP A 136 37.55 -16.36 24.39
CA ASP A 136 37.72 -15.15 25.21
C ASP A 136 37.02 -13.91 24.63
N TYR A 137 36.24 -14.05 23.55
CA TYR A 137 35.60 -12.93 22.88
C TYR A 137 34.38 -12.42 23.66
N GLN A 138 34.57 -11.31 24.36
CA GLN A 138 33.48 -10.60 25.02
C GLN A 138 32.73 -9.72 24.00
N LEU A 139 31.45 -10.04 23.74
CA LEU A 139 30.57 -9.10 23.06
C LEU A 139 30.30 -7.92 23.99
N LYS A 140 30.64 -6.71 23.54
CA LYS A 140 30.19 -5.47 24.16
C LYS A 140 28.80 -5.09 23.67
#